data_AF-A0A7X3IBD0-F1
#
_entry.id   AF-A0A7X3IBD0-F1
#
_cell.length_a   1.000
_cell.length_b   1.000
_cell.length_c   1.000
_cell.angle_alpha   90.00
_cell.angle_beta   90.00
_cell.angle_gamma   90.00
#
_symmetry.space_group_name_H-M   'P 1'
#
loop_
_entity.id
_entity.type
_entity.pdbx_description
1 polymer ?
#
loop_
_entity_poly.entity_id
_entity_poly.type
_entity_poly.pdbx_seq_one_letter_code
_entity_poly.pdbx_strand_id
1 'polypeptide(L)'
;MAELIDRPKEAVSNIERGVSLPSLDTIQTICDVTKVSMTSIIEESSEYGGTADLCTTLNELFPQLDLSNKGVAVALTEIIRK
;
A
#
# COMPACT_ATOMS: atom_id res chain seq x y z
N MET A 1 -3.56 -8.56 -22.31
CA MET A 1 -4.06 -7.90 -21.10
C MET A 1 -5.48 -7.37 -21.29
N ALA A 2 -5.75 -6.52 -22.29
CA ALA A 2 -7.09 -6.01 -22.61
C ALA A 2 -8.20 -7.08 -22.67
N GLU A 3 -7.97 -8.17 -23.40
CA GLU A 3 -8.92 -9.30 -23.49
C GLU A 3 -9.07 -10.09 -22.18
N LEU A 4 -8.07 -10.05 -21.29
CA LEU A 4 -8.06 -10.81 -20.04
C LEU A 4 -8.82 -10.10 -18.92
N ILE A 5 -8.93 -8.77 -19.01
CA ILE A 5 -9.63 -7.94 -18.03
C ILE A 5 -10.94 -7.34 -18.59
N ASP A 6 -11.37 -7.81 -19.76
CA ASP A 6 -12.56 -7.35 -20.50
C ASP A 6 -12.64 -5.81 -20.61
N ARG A 7 -11.52 -5.19 -21.02
CA ARG A 7 -11.42 -3.74 -21.22
C ARG A 7 -10.90 -3.41 -22.62
N PRO A 8 -11.31 -2.27 -23.22
CA PRO A 8 -10.79 -1.84 -24.50
C PRO A 8 -9.28 -1.57 -24.42
N LYS A 9 -8.56 -1.84 -25.52
CA LYS A 9 -7.10 -1.67 -25.60
C LYS A 9 -6.65 -0.26 -25.21
N GLU A 10 -7.42 0.75 -25.58
CA GLU A 10 -7.16 2.15 -25.22
C GLU A 10 -7.26 2.39 -23.71
N ALA A 11 -8.25 1.81 -23.03
CA ALA A 11 -8.39 1.93 -21.57
C ALA A 11 -7.21 1.28 -20.86
N VAL A 12 -6.76 0.11 -21.32
CA VAL A 12 -5.57 -0.55 -20.76
C VAL A 12 -4.32 0.31 -20.98
N SER A 13 -4.14 0.85 -22.18
CA SER A 13 -3.00 1.72 -22.47
C SER A 13 -3.01 3.00 -21.61
N ASN A 14 -4.18 3.57 -21.34
CA ASN A 14 -4.31 4.73 -20.46
C ASN A 14 -3.99 4.39 -18.99
N ILE A 15 -4.34 3.18 -18.53
CA ILE A 15 -3.97 2.69 -17.20
C ILE A 15 -2.45 2.49 -17.11
N GLU A 16 -1.84 1.82 -18.09
CA GLU A 16 -0.39 1.57 -18.14
C GLU A 16 0.43 2.86 -18.18
N ARG A 17 -0.09 3.91 -18.82
CA ARG A 17 0.53 5.24 -18.89
C ARG A 17 0.23 6.14 -17.69
N GLY A 18 -0.57 5.68 -16.72
CA GLY A 18 -0.99 6.48 -15.57
C GLY A 18 -1.92 7.65 -15.92
N VAL A 19 -2.55 7.63 -17.09
CA VAL A 19 -3.46 8.68 -17.58
C VAL A 19 -4.85 8.53 -16.96
N SER A 20 -5.25 7.30 -16.66
CA SER A 20 -6.54 6.98 -16.06
C SER A 20 -6.36 5.97 -14.94
N LEU A 21 -6.93 6.27 -13.78
CA LEU A 21 -6.95 5.33 -12.67
C LEU A 21 -8.09 4.31 -12.87
N PRO A 22 -7.77 3.00 -12.84
CA PRO A 22 -8.78 1.95 -12.90
C PRO A 22 -9.64 1.90 -11.62
N SER A 23 -10.86 1.37 -11.72
CA SER A 23 -11.68 1.05 -10.55
C SER A 23 -11.07 -0.09 -9.73
N LEU A 24 -11.41 -0.20 -8.45
CA LEU A 24 -10.96 -1.31 -7.59
C LEU A 24 -11.31 -2.69 -8.17
N ASP A 25 -12.49 -2.86 -8.78
CA ASP A 25 -12.86 -4.11 -9.46
C ASP A 25 -11.92 -4.45 -10.63
N THR A 26 -11.49 -3.42 -11.35
CA THR A 26 -10.55 -3.58 -12.46
C THR A 26 -9.16 -3.93 -11.94
N ILE A 27 -8.72 -3.31 -10.84
CA ILE A 27 -7.45 -3.64 -10.18
C ILE A 27 -7.49 -5.09 -9.68
N GLN A 28 -8.58 -5.52 -9.04
CA GLN A 28 -8.76 -6.91 -8.61
C GLN A 28 -8.65 -7.88 -9.78
N THR A 29 -9.29 -7.57 -10.91
CA THR A 29 -9.22 -8.40 -12.12
C THR A 29 -7.79 -8.46 -12.67
N ILE A 30 -7.06 -7.34 -12.65
CA ILE A 30 -5.64 -7.29 -13.03
C ILE A 30 -4.81 -8.18 -12.09
N CYS A 31 -5.02 -8.10 -10.77
CA CYS A 31 -4.36 -8.96 -9.78
C CYS A 31 -4.62 -10.45 -10.07
N ASP A 32 -5.87 -10.82 -10.35
CA ASP A 32 -6.28 -12.20 -10.57
C ASP A 32 -5.64 -12.80 -11.83
N VAL A 33 -5.48 -11.98 -12.88
CA VAL A 33 -4.85 -12.36 -14.15
C VAL A 33 -3.33 -12.42 -14.02
N THR A 34 -2.73 -11.41 -13.40
CA THR A 34 -1.26 -11.25 -13.31
C THR A 34 -0.65 -12.05 -12.15
N LYS A 35 -1.48 -12.54 -11.22
CA LYS A 35 -1.06 -13.16 -9.96
C LYS A 35 -0.21 -12.26 -9.07
N VAL A 36 -0.31 -10.94 -9.29
CA VAL A 36 0.32 -9.91 -8.45
C VAL A 36 -0.66 -9.52 -7.35
N SER A 37 -0.16 -9.25 -6.13
CA SER A 37 -1.01 -8.80 -5.04
C SER A 37 -1.47 -7.36 -5.25
N MET A 38 -2.68 -7.06 -4.76
CA MET A 38 -3.25 -5.71 -4.84
C MET A 38 -2.36 -4.67 -4.15
N THR A 39 -1.68 -5.05 -3.07
CA THR A 39 -0.72 -4.20 -2.39
C THR A 39 0.43 -3.81 -3.31
N SER A 40 1.00 -4.72 -4.09
CA SER A 40 2.10 -4.41 -5.01
C SER A 40 1.71 -3.53 -6.20
N ILE A 41 0.41 -3.39 -6.51
CA ILE A 41 -0.07 -2.50 -7.58
C ILE A 41 -0.38 -1.11 -7.04
N ILE A 42 -0.91 -1.01 -5.82
CA ILE A 42 -1.39 0.24 -5.20
C ILE A 42 -0.30 0.92 -4.37
N GLU A 43 0.63 0.13 -3.82
CA GLU A 43 1.74 0.65 -3.03
C GLU A 43 2.62 1.48 -3.96
N GLU A 44 2.53 2.80 -3.79
CA GLU A 44 3.50 3.74 -4.33
C GLU A 44 4.85 3.25 -3.85
N SER A 45 5.70 2.81 -4.79
CA SER A 45 7.09 2.46 -4.49
C SER A 45 7.68 3.67 -3.80
N SER A 46 7.80 3.59 -2.47
CA SER A 46 8.14 4.72 -1.64
C SER A 46 9.58 5.10 -1.92
N GLU A 47 9.82 5.88 -2.97
CA GLU A 47 11.01 6.73 -3.09
C GLU A 47 11.04 7.80 -2.00
N TYR A 48 10.04 7.81 -1.10
CA TYR A 48 10.10 8.46 0.19
C TYR A 48 10.66 7.52 1.25
N GLY A 49 11.98 7.34 1.25
CA GLY A 49 12.75 6.52 2.20
C GLY A 49 12.73 7.02 3.67
N GLY A 50 11.68 7.73 4.10
CA GLY A 50 11.56 8.26 5.46
C GLY A 50 10.52 7.56 6.33
N THR A 51 9.39 7.10 5.77
CA THR A 51 8.27 6.57 6.59
C THR A 51 8.29 5.05 6.74
N ALA A 52 8.68 4.30 5.69
CA ALA A 52 8.87 2.86 5.77
C ALA A 52 10.02 2.50 6.72
N ASP A 53 11.08 3.30 6.71
CA ASP A 53 12.24 3.16 7.62
C ASP A 53 11.85 3.49 9.07
N LEU A 54 11.02 4.52 9.28
CA LEU A 54 10.50 4.87 10.61
C LEU A 54 9.58 3.77 11.17
N CYS A 55 8.66 3.23 10.38
CA CYS A 55 7.79 2.13 10.81
C CYS A 55 8.60 0.87 11.15
N THR A 56 9.63 0.57 10.36
CA THR A 56 10.54 -0.56 10.64
C THR A 56 11.29 -0.34 11.95
N THR A 57 11.90 0.84 12.11
CA THR A 57 12.62 1.22 13.34
C THR A 57 11.71 1.19 14.58
N LEU A 58 10.48 1.72 14.48
CA LEU A 58 9.52 1.70 15.58
C LEU A 58 9.12 0.26 15.94
N ASN A 59 8.88 -0.60 14.95
CA ASN A 59 8.56 -2.01 15.18
C ASN A 59 9.72 -2.79 15.82
N GLU A 60 10.98 -2.41 15.57
CA GLU A 60 12.15 -3.02 16.22
C GLU A 60 12.39 -2.50 17.64
N LEU A 61 12.11 -1.23 17.91
CA LEU A 61 12.31 -0.61 19.23
C LEU A 61 11.16 -0.91 20.19
N PHE A 62 9.93 -1.03 19.71
CA PHE A 62 8.75 -1.23 20.56
C PHE A 62 8.81 -2.51 21.44
N PRO A 63 9.33 -3.65 20.96
CA PRO A 63 9.55 -4.84 21.79
C PRO A 63 10.53 -4.62 22.94
N GLN A 64 11.52 -3.74 22.75
CA GLN A 64 12.63 -3.47 23.69
C GLN A 64 12.23 -2.52 24.83
N LEU A 65 11.10 -1.81 24.70
CA LEU A 65 10.56 -0.96 25.77
C LEU A 65 10.07 -1.82 26.94
N ASP A 66 10.17 -1.30 28.16
CA ASP A 66 9.50 -1.87 29.33
C ASP A 66 7.98 -1.65 29.27
N LEU A 67 7.23 -2.42 30.06
CA LEU A 67 5.76 -2.39 30.08
C LEU A 67 5.19 -1.00 30.36
N SER A 68 5.84 -0.20 31.21
CA SER A 68 5.37 1.17 31.50
C SER A 68 5.54 2.08 30.28
N ASN A 69 6.69 2.00 29.60
CA ASN A 69 6.96 2.80 28.41
C ASN A 69 6.13 2.35 27.19
N LYS A 70 5.80 1.06 27.06
CA LYS A 70 4.86 0.58 26.03
C LYS A 70 3.47 1.19 26.19
N GLY A 71 2.99 1.28 27.44
CA GLY A 71 1.69 1.90 27.73
C GLY A 71 1.62 3.37 27.30
N VAL A 72 2.69 4.12 27.56
CA VAL A 72 2.81 5.52 27.12
C VAL A 72 2.86 5.64 25.60
N ALA A 73 3.64 4.78 24.93
CA ALA A 73 3.74 4.79 23.47
C ALA A 73 2.39 4.52 22.79
N VAL A 74 1.60 3.57 23.29
CA VAL A 74 0.24 3.30 22.80
C VAL A 74 -0.71 4.47 23.06
N ALA A 75 -0.65 5.09 24.24
CA ALA A 75 -1.48 6.25 24.53
C ALA A 75 -1.19 7.43 23.59
N LEU A 76 0.08 7.68 23.27
CA LEU A 76 0.49 8.73 22.34
C LEU A 76 0.01 8.46 20.90
N THR A 77 0.09 7.21 20.41
CA THR A 77 -0.38 6.88 19.05
C THR A 77 -1.89 7.04 18.93
N GLU A 78 -2.66 6.72 19.96
CA GLU A 78 -4.12 6.94 19.99
C GLU A 78 -4.48 8.44 20.05
N ILE A 79 -3.67 9.28 20.69
CA ILE A 79 -3.88 10.74 20.71
C ILE A 79 -3.64 11.34 19.33
N ILE A 80 -2.60 10.91 18.63
CA ILE A 80 -2.22 11.43 17.30
C ILE A 80 -3.19 10.96 16.20
N ARG A 81 -3.87 9.82 16.39
CA ARG A 81 -4.81 9.26 15.41
C ARG A 81 -6.16 10.00 15.36
N LYS A 82 -6.47 10.84 16.36
CA LYS A 82 -7.68 11.69 16.38
C LYS A 82 -7.51 12.98 15.60
#